data_AF-A0A2S8UAG0-F1
#
_entry.id   AF-A0A2S8UAG0-F1
#
_cell.length_a   1.000
_cell.length_b   1.000
_cell.length_c   1.000
_cell.angle_alpha   90.00
_cell.angle_beta   90.00
_cell.angle_gamma   90.00
#
_symmetry.space_group_name_H-M   'P 1'
#
loop_
_entity.id
_entity.type
_entity.pdbx_description
1 polymer ?
#
loop_
_entity_poly.entity_id
_entity_poly.type
_entity_poly.pdbx_seq_one_letter_code
_entity_poly.pdbx_strand_id
1 'polypeptide(L)'
;MGYFKGKQFKKDIILVAVGYYCRFSLSYRDISELLRERGISVHPTTIMRWVHEYGNLIYQIWKKKNKKVQSSWKLDETLYKRKRSLQQPNFVFSTYHALQQLLTMA
;
A
#
# COMPACT_ATOMS: atom_id res chain seq x y z
N MET A 1 -15.17 -1.74 20.37
CA MET A 1 -13.87 -1.71 19.67
C MET A 1 -12.99 -2.89 20.10
N GLY A 2 -13.33 -4.13 19.69
CA GLY A 2 -12.61 -5.35 20.11
C GLY A 2 -11.75 -6.01 19.02
N TYR A 3 -11.73 -5.46 17.80
CA TYR A 3 -11.22 -6.15 16.60
C TYR A 3 -9.72 -6.49 16.60
N PHE A 4 -8.94 -5.91 17.50
CA PHE A 4 -7.48 -6.11 17.59
C PHE A 4 -7.04 -6.80 18.89
N LYS A 5 -7.98 -7.26 19.72
CA LYS A 5 -7.65 -7.92 20.99
C LYS A 5 -7.00 -9.27 20.71
N GLY A 6 -5.82 -9.51 21.28
CA GLY A 6 -5.08 -10.78 21.16
C GLY A 6 -4.23 -10.93 19.89
N LYS A 7 -4.03 -9.88 19.09
CA LYS A 7 -3.12 -9.94 17.94
C LYS A 7 -1.66 -9.72 18.39
N GLN A 8 -0.74 -10.48 17.80
CA GLN A 8 0.70 -10.38 18.07
C GLN A 8 1.28 -9.00 17.75
N PHE A 9 0.70 -8.32 16.74
CA PHE A 9 1.16 -7.02 16.28
C PHE A 9 0.25 -5.90 16.78
N LYS A 10 0.86 -4.75 17.09
CA LYS A 10 0.13 -3.53 17.44
C LYS A 10 -0.82 -3.15 16.30
N LYS A 11 -2.02 -2.67 16.66
CA LYS A 11 -3.05 -2.23 15.70
C LYS A 11 -2.51 -1.26 14.65
N ASP A 12 -1.57 -0.39 15.03
CA ASP A 12 -1.04 0.66 14.16
C ASP A 12 -0.21 0.07 13.01
N ILE A 13 0.53 -1.02 13.28
CA ILE A 13 1.30 -1.74 12.26
C ILE A 13 0.36 -2.38 11.23
N ILE A 14 -0.72 -3.01 11.72
CA ILE A 14 -1.72 -3.66 10.88
C ILE A 14 -2.42 -2.63 9.98
N LEU A 15 -2.83 -1.50 10.55
CA LEU A 15 -3.46 -0.41 9.81
C LEU A 15 -2.55 0.18 8.74
N VAL A 16 -1.27 0.38 9.07
CA VAL A 16 -0.28 0.89 8.11
C VAL A 16 -0.06 -0.10 6.96
N ALA A 17 0.09 -1.39 7.26
CA ALA A 17 0.30 -2.43 6.25
C ALA A 17 -0.90 -2.54 5.28
N VAL A 18 -2.12 -2.62 5.82
CA VAL A 18 -3.35 -2.68 5.00
C VAL A 18 -3.60 -1.36 4.28
N GLY A 19 -3.28 -0.23 4.91
CA GLY A 19 -3.34 1.09 4.29
C GLY A 19 -2.40 1.20 3.09
N TYR A 20 -1.17 0.70 3.19
CA TYR A 20 -0.24 0.66 2.07
C TYR A 20 -0.80 -0.15 0.90
N TYR A 21 -1.36 -1.34 1.17
CA TYR A 21 -1.99 -2.17 0.15
C TYR A 21 -3.20 -1.49 -0.53
N CYS A 22 -4.05 -0.81 0.25
CA CYS A 22 -5.24 -0.15 -0.31
C CYS A 22 -4.92 1.16 -1.05
N ARG A 23 -3.85 1.87 -0.65
CA ARG A 23 -3.49 3.20 -1.19
C ARG A 23 -2.53 3.12 -2.36
N PHE A 24 -1.58 2.19 -2.31
CA PHE A 24 -0.53 1.99 -3.29
C PHE A 24 -0.67 0.58 -3.86
N SER A 25 -0.48 0.43 -5.17
CA SER A 25 -0.49 -0.87 -5.87
C SER A 25 0.78 -1.69 -5.57
N LEU A 26 1.10 -1.87 -4.28
CA LEU A 26 2.23 -2.63 -3.77
C LEU A 26 1.86 -4.09 -3.57
N SER A 27 2.81 -4.99 -3.80
CA SER A 27 2.63 -6.41 -3.48
C SER A 27 2.79 -6.65 -1.97
N TYR A 28 2.32 -7.80 -1.48
CA TYR A 28 2.53 -8.20 -0.08
C TYR A 28 4.00 -8.34 0.30
N ARG A 29 4.87 -8.65 -0.66
CA ARG A 29 6.32 -8.74 -0.46
C ARG A 29 6.92 -7.35 -0.28
N ASP A 30 6.55 -6.40 -1.13
CA ASP A 30 7.04 -5.02 -1.03
C ASP A 30 6.65 -4.41 0.32
N ILE A 31 5.41 -4.65 0.78
CA ILE A 31 4.96 -4.17 2.10
C ILE A 31 5.74 -4.85 3.24
N SER A 32 6.05 -6.14 3.11
CA SER A 32 6.89 -6.86 4.08
C SER A 32 8.30 -6.28 4.15
N GLU A 33 8.89 -5.92 3.00
CA GLU A 33 10.21 -5.30 2.92
C GLU A 33 10.20 -3.89 3.53
N LEU A 34 9.20 -3.06 3.21
CA LEU A 34 9.03 -1.73 3.82
C LEU A 34 8.87 -1.79 5.34
N LEU A 35 8.15 -2.80 5.85
CA LEU A 35 8.05 -3.02 7.30
C LEU A 35 9.38 -3.47 7.88
N ARG A 36 10.14 -4.30 7.17
CA ARG A 36 11.47 -4.76 7.58
C ARG A 36 12.47 -3.62 7.66
N GLU A 37 12.45 -2.66 6.72
CA GLU A 37 13.26 -1.44 6.76
C GLU A 37 12.99 -0.60 8.02
N ARG A 38 11.76 -0.68 8.56
CA ARG A 38 11.38 -0.05 9.83
C ARG A 38 11.66 -0.92 11.07
N GLY A 39 12.41 -2.02 10.90
CA GLY A 39 12.73 -2.96 11.97
C GLY A 39 11.59 -3.93 12.34
N ILE A 40 10.54 -4.02 11.54
CA ILE A 40 9.38 -4.88 11.80
C ILE A 40 9.39 -6.05 10.81
N SER A 41 9.84 -7.22 11.26
CA SER A 41 9.80 -8.43 10.44
C SER A 41 8.39 -9.02 10.41
N VAL A 42 7.72 -8.94 9.26
CA VAL A 42 6.39 -9.53 9.03
C VAL A 42 6.43 -10.36 7.75
N HIS A 43 5.99 -11.61 7.82
CA HIS A 43 5.91 -12.46 6.63
C HIS A 43 4.79 -11.98 5.68
N PRO A 44 4.97 -12.02 4.35
CA PRO A 44 3.97 -11.56 3.38
C PRO A 44 2.58 -12.21 3.54
N THR A 45 2.51 -13.47 3.94
CA THR A 45 1.23 -14.18 4.18
C THR A 45 0.46 -13.61 5.37
N THR A 46 1.15 -13.05 6.38
CA THR A 46 0.51 -12.37 7.50
C THR A 46 -0.15 -11.08 7.04
N ILE A 47 0.49 -10.35 6.14
CA ILE A 47 -0.06 -9.13 5.53
C ILE A 47 -1.29 -9.49 4.68
N MET A 48 -1.21 -10.55 3.89
CA MET A 48 -2.36 -11.07 3.13
C MET A 48 -3.56 -11.35 4.04
N ARG A 49 -3.34 -12.01 5.18
CA ARG A 49 -4.39 -12.28 6.17
C ARG A 49 -5.02 -11.00 6.71
N TRP A 50 -4.20 -10.00 7.06
CA TRP A 50 -4.71 -8.70 7.52
C TRP A 50 -5.51 -7.97 6.44
N VAL A 51 -5.07 -8.01 5.19
CA VAL A 51 -5.79 -7.40 4.07
C VAL A 51 -7.13 -8.09 3.83
N HIS A 52 -7.20 -9.42 3.93
CA HIS A 52 -8.47 -10.15 3.85
C HIS A 52 -9.40 -9.81 5.02
N GLU A 53 -8.87 -9.73 6.24
CA GLU A 53 -9.67 -9.49 7.46
C GLU A 53 -10.16 -8.03 7.57
N TYR A 54 -9.29 -7.06 7.30
CA TYR A 54 -9.54 -5.64 7.56
C TYR A 54 -9.67 -4.79 6.31
N GLY A 55 -9.27 -5.29 5.13
CA GLY A 55 -9.21 -4.51 3.90
C GLY A 55 -10.55 -3.92 3.52
N ASN A 56 -11.65 -4.68 3.60
CA ASN A 56 -12.98 -4.16 3.27
C ASN A 56 -13.40 -3.05 4.26
N LEU A 57 -13.21 -3.25 5.56
CA LEU A 57 -13.55 -2.25 6.58
C LEU A 57 -12.77 -0.94 6.36
N ILE A 58 -11.45 -1.04 6.17
CA ILE A 58 -10.57 0.11 5.96
C ILE A 58 -10.92 0.82 4.64
N TYR A 59 -11.18 0.06 3.58
CA TYR A 59 -11.59 0.60 2.29
C TYR A 59 -12.90 1.39 2.39
N GLN A 60 -13.92 0.88 3.12
CA GLN A 60 -15.18 1.60 3.30
C GLN A 60 -15.01 2.90 4.10
N ILE A 61 -14.19 2.86 5.16
CA ILE A 61 -13.85 4.06 5.95
C ILE A 61 -13.14 5.09 5.06
N TRP A 62 -12.18 4.65 4.27
CA TRP A 62 -11.42 5.50 3.35
C TRP A 62 -12.33 6.10 2.27
N LYS A 63 -13.18 5.28 1.63
CA LYS A 63 -14.15 5.71 0.62
C LYS A 63 -15.13 6.75 1.18
N LYS A 64 -15.60 6.56 2.42
CA LYS A 64 -16.48 7.52 3.10
C LYS A 64 -15.77 8.85 3.39
N LYS A 65 -14.49 8.81 3.78
CA LYS A 65 -13.68 10.03 4.02
C LYS A 65 -13.38 10.78 2.71
N ASN A 66 -13.07 10.07 1.63
CA ASN A 66 -12.73 10.67 0.34
C ASN A 66 -13.91 11.12 -0.51
N LYS A 67 -15.14 10.68 -0.19
CA LYS A 67 -16.36 11.15 -0.87
C LYS A 67 -16.61 12.66 -0.73
N LYS A 68 -15.98 13.36 0.23
CA LYS A 68 -16.15 14.80 0.44
C LYS A 68 -15.31 15.70 -0.47
N VAL A 69 -14.52 15.16 -1.41
CA VAL A 69 -13.64 15.95 -2.30
C VAL A 69 -14.10 15.86 -3.76
N GLN A 70 -15.40 15.99 -4.03
CA GLN A 70 -15.89 16.21 -5.38
C GLN A 70 -16.71 17.50 -5.44
N SER A 71 -15.99 18.60 -5.53
CA SER A 71 -16.38 19.74 -6.35
C SER A 71 -15.34 19.86 -7.46
N SER A 72 -15.66 19.30 -8.63
CA SER A 72 -15.07 19.51 -9.95
C SER A 72 -13.53 19.46 -10.06
N TRP A 73 -12.99 18.30 -10.43
CA TRP A 73 -11.73 18.23 -11.19
C TRP A 73 -12.06 17.71 -12.59
N LYS A 74 -12.05 18.61 -13.59
CA LYS A 74 -11.99 18.20 -15.00
C LYS A 74 -10.62 17.56 -15.22
N LEU A 75 -10.62 16.25 -15.42
CA LEU A 75 -9.43 15.48 -15.76
C LEU A 75 -9.47 15.28 -17.28
N ASP A 76 -8.60 15.97 -18.03
CA ASP A 76 -8.48 15.76 -19.47
C ASP A 76 -7.93 14.35 -19.72
N GLU A 77 -8.82 13.49 -20.22
CA GLU A 77 -8.52 12.13 -20.60
C GLU A 77 -7.62 12.11 -21.83
N THR A 78 -6.31 11.94 -21.63
CA THR A 78 -5.42 11.44 -22.68
C THR A 78 -4.85 10.08 -22.29
N LEU A 79 -5.60 9.06 -22.69
CA LEU A 79 -5.14 7.78 -23.23
C LEU A 79 -3.93 7.10 -22.56
N TYR A 80 -4.22 6.17 -21.65
CA TYR A 80 -3.48 4.91 -21.63
C TYR A 80 -4.33 3.72 -21.16
N LYS A 81 -5.21 3.26 -22.05
CA LYS A 81 -5.68 1.87 -22.01
C LYS A 81 -4.51 0.97 -22.39
N ARG A 82 -3.93 0.23 -21.45
CA ARG A 82 -3.26 -1.03 -21.79
C ARG A 82 -3.69 -2.13 -20.84
N LYS A 83 -4.36 -3.13 -21.43
CA LYS A 83 -4.71 -4.43 -20.86
C LYS A 83 -3.51 -4.99 -20.10
N ARG A 84 -3.68 -5.31 -18.81
CA ARG A 84 -2.66 -6.03 -18.04
C ARG A 84 -3.03 -7.50 -17.93
N SER A 85 -3.01 -8.16 -19.08
CA SER A 85 -2.69 -9.58 -19.17
C SER A 85 -1.27 -9.66 -19.73
N LEU A 86 -0.43 -10.48 -19.08
CA LEU A 86 0.97 -10.78 -19.36
C LEU A 86 2.01 -9.97 -18.58
N GLN A 87 2.68 -10.74 -17.72
CA GLN A 87 3.94 -10.50 -17.04
C GLN A 87 4.97 -9.83 -17.94
N GLN A 88 5.73 -8.87 -17.41
CA GLN A 88 7.19 -8.89 -17.53
C GLN A 88 7.82 -8.36 -16.23
N PRO A 89 8.91 -8.99 -15.76
CA PRO A 89 9.57 -8.69 -14.50
C PRO A 89 10.55 -7.51 -14.66
N ASN A 90 10.95 -6.89 -13.54
CA ASN A 90 12.09 -5.98 -13.45
C ASN A 90 11.88 -4.53 -13.96
N PHE A 91 11.04 -3.74 -13.28
CA PHE A 91 11.10 -2.26 -13.39
C PHE A 91 11.08 -1.57 -12.02
N VAL A 92 11.58 -2.24 -10.98
CA VAL A 92 11.56 -1.68 -9.61
C VAL A 92 12.94 -1.19 -9.18
N PHE A 93 14.05 -1.64 -9.78
CA PHE A 93 15.39 -1.24 -9.34
C PHE A 93 15.84 0.16 -9.82
N SER A 94 15.28 0.70 -10.91
CA SER A 94 15.76 1.96 -11.51
C SER A 94 15.38 3.22 -10.70
N THR A 95 14.23 3.21 -10.03
CA THR A 95 13.75 4.39 -9.30
C THR A 95 14.39 4.56 -7.92
N TYR A 96 14.82 3.48 -7.27
CA TYR A 96 15.42 3.57 -5.93
C TYR A 96 16.85 4.13 -5.97
N HIS A 97 17.63 3.82 -7.01
CA HIS A 97 18.98 4.33 -7.14
C HIS A 97 19.01 5.85 -7.40
N ALA A 98 18.03 6.38 -8.14
CA ALA A 98 17.85 7.81 -8.39
C ALA A 98 17.39 8.57 -7.14
N LEU A 99 16.52 7.96 -6.32
CA LEU A 99 16.10 8.54 -5.04
C LEU A 99 17.23 8.54 -3.99
N GLN A 100 18.12 7.54 -4.03
CA GLN A 100 19.27 7.47 -3.14
C GLN A 100 20.36 8.50 -3.50
N GLN A 101 20.52 8.84 -4.78
CA GLN A 101 21.44 9.90 -5.22
C GLN A 101 20.97 11.32 -4.83
N LEU A 102 19.66 11.58 -4.86
CA LEU A 102 19.11 12.88 -4.45
C LEU A 102 19.18 13.13 -2.94
N LEU A 103 19.15 12.09 -2.11
CA LEU A 103 19.18 12.22 -0.65
C LEU A 103 20.60 12.31 -0.06
N THR A 104 21.64 12.04 -0.86
CA THR A 104 23.05 12.10 -0.41
C THR A 104 23.73 13.44 -0.76
N MET A 105 23.04 14.30 -1.53
CA MET A 105 23.55 15.64 -1.92
C MET A 105 22.85 16.81 -1.19
N ALA A 106 22.09 16.52 -0.13
CA ALA A 106 21.54 17.50 0.81
C ALA A 106 22.14 17.25 2.20
#